data_AF-A0AA38F682-F1
#
_entry.id   AF-A0AA38F682-F1
#
_cell.length_a   1.000
_cell.length_b   1.000
_cell.length_c   1.000
_cell.angle_alpha   90.00
_cell.angle_beta   90.00
_cell.angle_gamma   90.00
#
_symmetry.space_group_name_H-M   'P 1'
#
loop_
_entity.id
_entity.type
_entity.pdbx_description
1 polymer ?
#
loop_
_entity_poly.entity_id
_entity_poly.type
_entity_poly.pdbx_seq_one_letter_code
_entity_poly.pdbx_strand_id
1 'polypeptide(L)'
;MEEVKVLRFWPSPFGLRVQIGLEEKGVKYEYQEENVRVNKSDLLLRMNPMYKKIPVLIHNGNPICESLIILQYIDEAWPGSKQFLPSDPYDRVLARFWASFVDKKINDAGSRIRRLKGEAVEDAKREFMENLDYSEGTLKQLSKGGPYFGGEEFGFLDISFIPFAS
;
A
#
# COMPACT_ATOMS: atom_id res chain seq x y z
N MET A 1 -19.60 0.33 -19.70
CA MET A 1 -18.43 1.08 -19.18
C MET A 1 -17.82 0.22 -18.09
N GLU A 2 -16.50 0.21 -18.00
CA GLU A 2 -15.77 -0.47 -16.92
C GLU A 2 -16.16 0.16 -15.58
N GLU A 3 -16.60 -0.64 -14.61
CA GLU A 3 -17.00 -0.15 -13.28
C GLU A 3 -15.89 -0.45 -12.27
N VAL A 4 -15.31 0.61 -11.71
CA VAL A 4 -14.28 0.53 -10.67
C VAL A 4 -14.77 1.28 -9.45
N LYS A 5 -14.82 0.63 -8.29
CA LYS A 5 -15.20 1.22 -7.00
C LYS A 5 -14.15 0.91 -5.94
N VAL A 6 -13.85 1.87 -5.09
CA VAL A 6 -12.92 1.70 -3.96
C VAL A 6 -13.64 1.96 -2.65
N LEU A 7 -13.67 0.95 -1.80
CA LEU A 7 -14.12 1.09 -0.40
C LEU A 7 -12.91 1.43 0.45
N ARG A 8 -12.86 2.63 1.05
CA ARG A 8 -11.78 2.99 1.99
C ARG A 8 -12.19 4.04 3.00
N PHE A 9 -11.38 4.17 4.03
CA PHE A 9 -11.42 5.23 5.04
C PHE A 9 -10.30 6.20 4.70
N TRP A 10 -10.57 7.50 4.59
CA TRP A 10 -9.58 8.47 4.08
C TRP A 10 -8.21 8.45 4.80
N PRO A 11 -8.11 8.27 6.14
CA PRO A 11 -6.82 8.21 6.85
C PRO A 11 -6.09 6.88 6.70
N SER A 12 -6.67 5.89 6.03
CA SER A 12 -6.05 4.57 5.90
C SER A 12 -4.89 4.65 4.90
N PRO A 13 -3.64 4.35 5.30
CA PRO A 13 -2.51 4.35 4.39
C PRO A 13 -2.65 3.26 3.31
N PHE A 14 -3.27 2.12 3.67
CA PHE A 14 -3.55 1.04 2.74
C PHE A 14 -4.53 1.46 1.64
N GLY A 15 -5.55 2.25 1.99
CA GLY A 15 -6.48 2.81 1.01
C GLY A 15 -5.84 3.86 0.11
N LEU A 16 -4.89 4.63 0.66
CA LEU A 16 -4.14 5.62 -0.13
C LEU A 16 -3.26 4.96 -1.19
N ARG A 17 -2.65 3.78 -0.93
CA ARG A 17 -1.92 3.00 -1.95
C ARG A 17 -2.78 2.73 -3.19
N VAL A 18 -4.02 2.28 -2.97
CA VAL A 18 -4.97 1.96 -4.04
C VAL A 18 -5.35 3.21 -4.82
N GLN A 19 -5.59 4.32 -4.11
CA GLN A 19 -5.86 5.59 -4.77
C GLN A 19 -4.69 6.00 -5.65
N ILE A 20 -3.47 6.08 -5.11
CA ILE A 20 -2.28 6.45 -5.88
C ILE A 20 -2.14 5.55 -7.12
N GLY A 21 -2.27 4.23 -6.96
CA GLY A 21 -2.22 3.30 -8.09
C GLY A 21 -3.26 3.59 -9.19
N LEU A 22 -4.51 3.89 -8.81
CA LEU A 22 -5.55 4.21 -9.80
C LEU A 22 -5.31 5.57 -10.47
N GLU A 23 -4.88 6.58 -9.72
CA GLU A 23 -4.55 7.90 -10.26
C GLU A 23 -3.37 7.83 -11.25
N GLU A 24 -2.30 7.09 -10.91
CA GLU A 24 -1.14 6.89 -11.79
C GLU A 24 -1.50 6.14 -13.09
N LYS A 25 -2.50 5.25 -13.04
CA LYS A 25 -3.04 4.58 -14.24
C LYS A 25 -4.07 5.42 -15.00
N GLY A 26 -4.50 6.56 -14.46
CA GLY A 26 -5.58 7.39 -15.03
C GLY A 26 -6.96 6.70 -15.02
N VAL A 27 -7.16 5.73 -14.13
CA VAL A 27 -8.41 4.95 -14.04
C VAL A 27 -9.44 5.76 -13.26
N LYS A 28 -10.62 5.98 -13.84
CA LYS A 28 -11.75 6.58 -13.13
C LYS A 28 -12.39 5.55 -12.21
N TYR A 29 -12.66 5.94 -10.96
CA TYR A 29 -13.28 5.07 -9.98
C TYR A 29 -14.30 5.83 -9.12
N GLU A 30 -15.28 5.12 -8.59
CA GLU A 30 -16.16 5.60 -7.54
C GLU A 30 -15.48 5.42 -6.18
N TYR A 31 -15.40 6.49 -5.41
CA TYR A 31 -14.92 6.46 -4.03
C TYR A 31 -16.09 6.28 -3.07
N GLN A 32 -16.03 5.25 -2.21
CA GLN A 32 -16.97 5.07 -1.10
C GLN A 32 -16.22 5.13 0.23
N GLU A 33 -16.55 6.13 1.05
CA GLU A 33 -16.06 6.26 2.42
C GLU A 33 -16.60 5.14 3.31
N GLU A 34 -15.71 4.45 4.03
CA GLU A 34 -16.06 3.40 4.99
C GLU A 34 -15.79 3.83 6.42
N ASN A 35 -16.80 3.71 7.28
CA ASN A 35 -16.65 3.96 8.72
C ASN A 35 -16.23 2.69 9.47
N VAL A 36 -15.00 2.23 9.23
CA VAL A 36 -14.50 0.98 9.81
C VAL A 36 -14.31 1.00 11.33
N ARG A 37 -14.41 2.18 11.98
CA ARG A 37 -14.27 2.34 13.43
C ARG A 37 -15.60 2.17 14.17
N VAL A 38 -16.70 2.54 13.54
CA VAL A 38 -18.03 2.56 14.18
C VAL A 38 -18.96 1.54 13.56
N ASN A 39 -19.13 1.57 12.24
CA ASN A 39 -20.06 0.71 11.54
C ASN A 39 -19.57 0.37 10.13
N LYS A 40 -19.29 -0.91 9.88
CA LYS A 40 -18.88 -1.42 8.58
C LYS A 40 -20.10 -1.57 7.67
N SER A 41 -20.02 -1.11 6.43
CA SER A 41 -21.14 -1.23 5.51
C SER A 41 -21.45 -2.69 5.15
N ASP A 42 -22.72 -2.98 4.82
CA ASP A 42 -23.12 -4.29 4.30
C ASP A 42 -22.36 -4.66 3.02
N LEU A 43 -21.99 -3.65 2.22
CA LEU A 43 -21.19 -3.85 1.02
C LEU A 43 -19.77 -4.34 1.39
N LEU A 44 -19.10 -3.71 2.35
CA LEU A 44 -17.80 -4.15 2.83
C LEU A 44 -17.86 -5.58 3.39
N LEU A 45 -18.87 -5.88 4.21
CA LEU A 45 -19.04 -7.21 4.80
C LEU A 45 -19.28 -8.30 3.75
N ARG A 46 -19.93 -7.96 2.64
CA ARG A 46 -20.16 -8.86 1.50
C ARG A 46 -18.93 -9.03 0.62
N MET A 47 -18.21 -7.94 0.37
CA MET A 47 -17.08 -7.92 -0.57
C MET A 47 -15.78 -8.42 0.06
N ASN A 48 -15.62 -8.33 1.39
CA ASN A 48 -14.51 -8.92 2.13
C ASN A 48 -15.02 -9.64 3.39
N PRO A 49 -15.71 -10.79 3.25
CA PRO A 49 -16.32 -11.49 4.38
C PRO A 49 -15.28 -12.07 5.36
N MET A 50 -14.09 -12.41 4.85
CA MET A 50 -13.02 -13.05 5.63
C MET A 50 -12.36 -12.08 6.62
N TYR A 51 -11.90 -10.92 6.13
CA TYR A 51 -11.17 -9.97 6.96
C TYR A 51 -12.03 -8.80 7.42
N LYS A 52 -13.08 -8.45 6.66
CA LYS A 52 -13.95 -7.30 6.91
C LYS A 52 -13.13 -6.02 7.03
N LYS A 53 -12.09 -5.90 6.19
CA LYS A 53 -11.10 -4.80 6.18
C LYS A 53 -11.14 -4.06 4.85
N ILE A 54 -10.72 -2.81 4.92
CA ILE A 54 -10.43 -1.94 3.78
C ILE A 54 -8.91 -1.90 3.53
N PRO A 55 -8.46 -1.49 2.33
CA PRO A 55 -9.28 -1.22 1.14
C PRO A 55 -9.87 -2.47 0.50
N VAL A 56 -10.97 -2.26 -0.23
CA VAL A 56 -11.49 -3.23 -1.20
C VAL A 56 -11.65 -2.50 -2.53
N LEU A 57 -11.00 -3.02 -3.57
CA LEU A 57 -11.25 -2.61 -4.95
C LEU A 57 -12.33 -3.53 -5.51
N ILE A 58 -13.38 -2.98 -6.10
CA ILE A 58 -14.41 -3.74 -6.79
C ILE A 58 -14.30 -3.39 -8.27
N HIS A 59 -13.92 -4.36 -9.09
CA HIS A 59 -13.79 -4.19 -10.52
C HIS A 59 -14.80 -5.08 -11.24
N ASN A 60 -15.79 -4.47 -11.91
CA ASN A 60 -16.91 -5.14 -12.57
C ASN A 60 -17.62 -6.16 -11.65
N GLY A 61 -17.88 -5.74 -10.40
CA GLY A 61 -18.51 -6.56 -9.37
C GLY A 61 -17.59 -7.56 -8.66
N ASN A 62 -16.34 -7.73 -9.10
CA ASN A 62 -15.39 -8.65 -8.48
C ASN A 62 -14.56 -7.93 -7.40
N PRO A 63 -14.57 -8.40 -6.13
CA PRO A 63 -13.77 -7.78 -5.08
C PRO A 63 -12.32 -8.27 -5.08
N ILE A 64 -11.38 -7.34 -4.96
CA ILE A 64 -9.96 -7.55 -4.72
C ILE A 64 -9.63 -6.92 -3.37
N CYS A 65 -9.01 -7.69 -2.48
CA CYS A 65 -8.66 -7.30 -1.12
C CYS A 65 -7.13 -7.27 -0.93
N GLU A 66 -6.68 -6.67 0.17
CA GLU A 66 -5.27 -6.44 0.53
C GLU A 66 -4.57 -5.44 -0.40
N SER A 67 -4.12 -4.31 0.13
CA SER A 67 -3.66 -3.17 -0.69
C SER A 67 -2.52 -3.50 -1.66
N LEU A 68 -1.58 -4.38 -1.28
CA LEU A 68 -0.46 -4.75 -2.16
C LEU A 68 -0.88 -5.74 -3.24
N ILE A 69 -1.92 -6.54 -3.00
CA ILE A 69 -2.52 -7.42 -4.02
C ILE A 69 -3.34 -6.56 -4.98
N ILE A 70 -4.14 -5.63 -4.45
CA ILE A 70 -4.88 -4.64 -5.25
C ILE A 70 -3.92 -3.85 -6.14
N LEU A 71 -2.78 -3.37 -5.62
CA LEU A 71 -1.83 -2.61 -6.41
C LEU A 71 -1.21 -3.43 -7.54
N GLN A 72 -0.90 -4.71 -7.31
CA GLN A 72 -0.44 -5.62 -8.37
C GLN A 72 -1.54 -5.84 -9.43
N TYR A 73 -2.78 -6.05 -8.98
CA TYR A 73 -3.92 -6.17 -9.88
C TYR A 73 -4.10 -4.92 -10.75
N ILE A 74 -3.95 -3.73 -10.17
CA ILE A 74 -4.00 -2.47 -10.93
C ILE A 74 -2.89 -2.42 -11.98
N ASP A 75 -1.69 -2.90 -11.65
CA ASP A 75 -0.58 -2.92 -12.61
C ASP A 75 -0.84 -3.85 -13.81
N GLU A 76 -1.44 -5.01 -13.53
CA GLU A 76 -1.73 -6.06 -14.51
C GLU A 76 -3.00 -5.81 -15.33
N ALA A 77 -4.06 -5.25 -14.73
CA ALA A 77 -5.36 -5.03 -15.39
C ALA A 77 -5.33 -3.84 -16.35
N TRP A 78 -4.47 -2.86 -16.13
CA TRP A 78 -4.30 -1.68 -16.99
C TRP A 78 -2.86 -1.54 -17.53
N PRO A 79 -2.42 -2.46 -18.40
CA PRO A 79 -1.03 -2.53 -18.85
C PRO A 79 -0.64 -1.44 -19.86
N GLY A 80 -1.62 -0.72 -20.43
CA GLY A 80 -1.39 0.34 -21.43
C GLY A 80 -0.79 1.64 -20.87
N SER A 81 -0.49 1.68 -19.58
CA SER A 81 0.13 2.80 -18.87
C SER A 81 1.36 2.33 -18.09
N LYS A 82 2.10 3.26 -17.49
CA LYS A 82 3.35 3.00 -16.78
C LYS A 82 3.24 1.80 -15.84
N GLN A 83 4.19 0.87 -15.91
CA GLN A 83 4.24 -0.30 -15.04
C GLN A 83 4.83 0.09 -13.68
N PHE A 84 4.23 -0.39 -12.59
CA PHE A 84 4.72 -0.14 -11.24
C PHE A 84 5.82 -1.12 -10.86
N LEU A 85 5.65 -2.38 -11.26
CA LEU A 85 6.66 -3.40 -11.04
C LEU A 85 7.72 -3.36 -12.15
N PRO A 86 9.00 -3.61 -11.79
CA PRO A 86 10.05 -3.82 -12.78
C PRO A 86 9.73 -4.97 -13.74
N SER A 87 10.34 -4.97 -14.93
CA SER A 87 10.20 -6.08 -15.88
C SER A 87 11.05 -7.31 -15.48
N ASP A 88 12.24 -7.07 -14.91
CA ASP A 88 13.13 -8.13 -14.46
C ASP A 88 12.52 -8.94 -13.30
N PRO A 89 12.49 -10.30 -13.38
CA PRO A 89 11.89 -11.13 -12.35
C PRO A 89 12.50 -10.95 -10.95
N TYR A 90 13.82 -10.74 -10.86
CA TYR A 90 14.49 -10.59 -9.58
C TYR A 90 14.17 -9.23 -8.96
N ASP A 91 14.21 -8.16 -9.76
CA ASP A 91 13.84 -6.82 -9.30
C ASP A 91 12.36 -6.76 -8.86
N ARG A 92 11.46 -7.50 -9.52
CA ARG A 92 10.05 -7.66 -9.05
C ARG A 92 9.96 -8.29 -7.67
N VAL A 93 10.75 -9.34 -7.41
CA VAL A 93 10.76 -9.99 -6.10
C VAL A 93 11.33 -9.06 -5.04
N LEU A 94 12.38 -8.30 -5.35
CA LEU A 94 12.94 -7.29 -4.43
C LEU A 94 11.91 -6.21 -4.09
N ALA A 95 11.20 -5.66 -5.08
CA ALA A 95 10.15 -4.67 -4.85
C ALA A 95 9.04 -5.20 -3.92
N ARG A 96 8.60 -6.44 -4.15
CA ARG A 96 7.59 -7.12 -3.31
C ARG A 96 8.10 -7.41 -1.89
N PHE A 97 9.35 -7.84 -1.77
CA PHE A 97 9.98 -8.10 -0.48
C PHE A 97 9.99 -6.84 0.37
N TRP A 98 10.47 -5.73 -0.18
CA TRP A 98 10.54 -4.46 0.53
C TRP A 98 9.16 -3.87 0.83
N ALA A 99 8.19 -4.01 -0.07
CA ALA A 99 6.82 -3.63 0.24
C ALA A 99 6.24 -4.46 1.42
N SER A 100 6.56 -5.76 1.48
CA SER A 100 6.20 -6.59 2.65
C SER A 100 6.97 -6.19 3.91
N PHE A 101 8.21 -5.71 3.79
CA PHE A 101 8.98 -5.18 4.92
C PHE A 101 8.29 -3.94 5.50
N VAL A 102 7.84 -3.00 4.66
CA VAL A 102 7.09 -1.82 5.09
C VAL A 102 5.87 -2.21 5.93
N ASP A 103 5.08 -3.18 5.46
CA ASP A 103 3.87 -3.62 6.16
C ASP A 103 4.15 -4.33 7.49
N LYS A 104 5.18 -5.19 7.51
CA LYS A 104 5.48 -6.06 8.65
C LYS A 104 6.38 -5.42 9.70
N LYS A 105 7.19 -4.43 9.32
CA LYS A 105 8.20 -3.82 10.19
C LYS A 105 7.87 -2.37 10.49
N ILE A 106 7.81 -1.53 9.47
CA ILE A 106 7.57 -0.08 9.64
C ILE A 106 6.17 0.16 10.22
N ASN A 107 5.13 -0.40 9.58
CA ASN A 107 3.76 -0.19 10.04
C ASN A 107 3.49 -0.86 11.40
N ASP A 108 4.06 -2.04 11.67
CA ASP A 108 3.89 -2.70 12.98
C ASP A 108 4.53 -1.87 14.11
N ALA A 109 5.80 -1.47 13.96
CA ALA A 109 6.49 -0.64 14.93
C ALA A 109 5.78 0.72 15.11
N GLY A 110 5.35 1.36 14.02
CA GLY A 110 4.56 2.59 14.08
C GLY A 110 3.20 2.43 14.78
N SER A 111 2.53 1.31 14.58
CA SER A 111 1.29 0.95 15.30
C SER A 111 1.54 0.75 16.79
N ARG A 112 2.64 0.07 17.16
CA ARG A 112 3.07 -0.13 18.55
C ARG A 112 3.39 1.20 19.24
N ILE A 113 4.09 2.12 18.57
CA ILE A 113 4.36 3.47 19.10
C ILE A 113 3.06 4.20 19.46
N ARG A 114 2.02 4.10 18.62
CA ARG A 114 0.72 4.76 18.87
C ARG A 114 -0.06 4.14 20.03
N ARG A 115 0.10 2.84 20.29
CA ARG A 115 -0.72 2.07 21.24
C ARG A 115 -0.07 1.87 22.60
N LEU A 116 1.24 1.66 22.63
CA LEU A 116 1.99 1.34 23.85
C LEU A 116 2.29 2.60 24.67
N LYS A 117 2.68 2.39 25.93
CA LYS A 117 3.06 3.41 26.92
C LYS A 117 4.25 2.92 27.74
N GLY A 118 4.94 3.84 28.41
CA GLY A 118 6.11 3.51 29.24
C GLY A 118 7.29 2.97 28.42
N GLU A 119 8.16 2.18 29.04
CA GLU A 119 9.40 1.66 28.41
C GLU A 119 9.15 0.91 27.09
N ALA A 120 8.01 0.21 26.96
CA ALA A 120 7.64 -0.49 25.74
C ALA A 120 7.46 0.42 24.51
N VAL A 121 7.22 1.72 24.70
CA VAL A 121 7.18 2.69 23.59
C VAL A 121 8.58 3.05 23.09
N GLU A 122 9.58 3.08 23.99
CA GLU A 122 10.96 3.42 23.62
C GLU A 122 11.61 2.28 22.82
N ASP A 123 11.32 1.03 23.17
CA ASP A 123 11.73 -0.12 22.37
C ASP A 123 11.11 -0.10 20.96
N ALA A 124 9.82 0.25 20.87
CA ALA A 124 9.14 0.36 19.56
C ALA A 124 9.69 1.52 18.72
N LYS A 125 10.08 2.65 19.35
CA LYS A 125 10.76 3.76 18.66
C LYS A 125 12.12 3.33 18.13
N ARG A 126 12.92 2.62 18.94
CA ARG A 126 14.24 2.12 18.51
C ARG A 126 14.11 1.20 17.31
N GLU A 127 13.21 0.21 17.39
CA GLU A 127 12.94 -0.69 16.26
C GLU A 127 12.43 0.07 15.02
N PHE A 128 11.57 1.08 15.20
CA PHE A 128 11.09 1.91 14.09
C PHE A 128 12.24 2.66 13.41
N MET A 129 13.15 3.27 14.19
CA MET A 129 14.32 3.98 13.65
C MET A 129 15.26 3.03 12.91
N GLU A 130 15.56 1.85 13.46
CA GLU A 130 16.38 0.84 12.78
C GLU A 130 15.75 0.42 11.44
N ASN A 131 14.43 0.24 11.39
CA ASN A 131 13.72 -0.09 10.16
C ASN A 131 13.75 1.06 9.12
N LEU A 132 13.77 2.32 9.56
CA LEU A 132 13.96 3.47 8.67
C LEU A 132 15.38 3.51 8.11
N ASP A 133 16.40 3.22 8.91
CA ASP A 133 17.79 3.14 8.44
C ASP A 133 17.96 2.05 7.36
N TYR A 134 17.35 0.87 7.56
CA TYR A 134 17.31 -0.17 6.53
C TYR A 134 16.59 0.30 5.25
N SER A 135 15.51 1.07 5.39
CA SER A 135 14.77 1.60 4.25
C SER A 135 15.56 2.65 3.48
N GLU A 136 16.29 3.52 4.18
CA GLU A 136 17.18 4.51 3.55
C GLU A 136 18.34 3.84 2.81
N GLY A 137 18.98 2.83 3.42
CA GLY A 137 20.03 2.05 2.77
C GLY A 137 19.51 1.36 1.50
N THR A 138 18.30 0.79 1.57
CA THR A 138 17.62 0.18 0.43
C THR A 138 17.33 1.19 -0.67
N LEU A 139 16.81 2.37 -0.32
CA LEU A 139 16.54 3.44 -1.28
C LEU A 139 17.82 3.81 -2.03
N LYS A 140 18.93 4.05 -1.32
CA LYS A 140 20.23 4.36 -1.93
C LYS A 140 20.72 3.27 -2.88
N GLN A 141 20.48 2.00 -2.53
CA GLN A 141 20.90 0.86 -3.36
C GLN A 141 20.02 0.71 -4.61
N LEU A 142 18.69 0.75 -4.45
CA LEU A 142 17.75 0.47 -5.53
C LEU A 142 17.56 1.66 -6.47
N SER A 143 17.64 2.89 -5.95
CA SER A 143 17.44 4.09 -6.79
C SER A 143 18.55 4.30 -7.80
N LYS A 144 19.74 3.72 -7.59
CA LYS A 144 20.91 3.88 -8.49
C LYS A 144 21.21 5.37 -8.81
N GLY A 145 20.91 6.27 -7.87
CA GLY A 145 21.08 7.72 -8.02
C GLY A 145 19.84 8.50 -8.45
N GLY A 146 18.74 7.81 -8.80
CA GLY A 146 17.46 8.43 -9.14
C GLY A 146 16.62 8.83 -7.91
N PRO A 147 15.51 9.57 -8.12
CA PRO A 147 14.65 10.08 -7.05
C PRO A 147 13.71 9.05 -6.41
N TYR A 148 13.54 7.86 -6.99
CA TYR A 148 12.57 6.84 -6.55
C TYR A 148 13.26 5.51 -6.22
N PHE A 149 12.57 4.61 -5.52
CA PHE A 149 13.05 3.24 -5.31
C PHE A 149 13.27 2.49 -6.64
N GLY A 150 12.45 2.79 -7.66
CA GLY A 150 12.62 2.28 -9.03
C GLY A 150 13.68 3.00 -9.87
N GLY A 151 14.44 3.92 -9.27
CA GLY A 151 15.41 4.78 -9.94
C GLY A 151 14.79 6.07 -10.46
N GLU A 152 14.81 6.28 -11.77
CA GLU A 152 14.22 7.48 -12.40
C GLU A 152 12.68 7.44 -12.39
N GLU A 153 12.10 6.27 -12.13
CA GLU A 153 10.68 6.04 -12.25
C GLU A 153 10.02 5.70 -10.91
N PHE A 154 8.98 6.48 -10.57
CA PHE A 154 8.03 6.15 -9.50
C PHE A 154 7.39 4.78 -9.73
N GLY A 155 7.47 3.88 -8.75
CA GLY A 155 7.04 2.50 -8.92
C GLY A 155 6.37 1.89 -7.69
N PHE A 156 6.25 0.56 -7.72
CA PHE A 156 5.49 -0.23 -6.76
C PHE A 156 5.92 0.00 -5.31
N LEU A 157 7.23 0.08 -5.06
CA LEU A 157 7.77 0.27 -3.71
C LEU A 157 7.52 1.70 -3.20
N ASP A 158 7.60 2.70 -4.07
CA ASP A 158 7.29 4.09 -3.72
C ASP A 158 5.81 4.23 -3.31
N ILE A 159 4.89 3.68 -4.11
CA ILE A 159 3.45 3.65 -3.79
C ILE A 159 3.21 2.92 -2.47
N SER A 160 3.95 1.83 -2.22
CA SER A 160 3.83 1.05 -0.99
C SER A 160 4.33 1.81 0.25
N PHE A 161 5.34 2.66 0.10
CA PHE A 161 6.01 3.35 1.20
C PHE A 161 5.38 4.71 1.55
N ILE A 162 5.11 5.57 0.56
CA ILE A 162 4.67 6.97 0.74
C ILE A 162 3.53 7.13 1.76
N PRO A 163 2.48 6.30 1.75
CA PRO A 163 1.36 6.45 2.69
C PRO A 163 1.74 6.33 4.17
N PHE A 164 2.93 5.86 4.50
CA PHE A 164 3.45 5.74 5.87
C PHE A 164 4.43 6.86 6.23
N ALA A 165 4.80 7.71 5.28
CA ALA A 165 5.69 8.86 5.46
C ALA A 165 4.95 10.18 5.66
N SER A 166 3.62 10.21 5.44
CA SER A 166 2.73 11.37 5.61
C SER A 166 2.13 11.51 6.99
#